data_AF-A0A537I785-F1
#
_entry.id   AF-A0A537I785-F1
#
_cell.length_a   1.000
_cell.length_b   1.000
_cell.length_c   1.000
_cell.angle_alpha   90.00
_cell.angle_beta   90.00
_cell.angle_gamma   90.00
#
_symmetry.space_group_name_H-M   'P 1'
#
loop_
_entity.id
_entity.type
_entity.pdbx_description
1 polymer ?
#
loop_
_entity_poly.entity_id
_entity_poly.type
_entity_poly.pdbx_seq_one_letter_code
_entity_poly.pdbx_strand_id
1 'polypeptide(L)'
;MTFSEFYLAYRLAREENGPRILLLDRSLATMLASLIYDTSRRKLWTTNGTLFGLDVDGIPLDVNDLAYARHRLDNPLLDLPPARGDYLRYRCLLEIEKSGPLTLAALCPKLGIKEDDRQKRVQRFLEKSVKEGFLEETVGTFSLKDRYRKTWPRIRSLVETLGHRMFEEQPKQNPLRVMKKGDLHWLTTQGLAFLTLFTLNLLVEECWKKRILLLGLTKDTAARDLKNHVLPVMVSNDLWKSELSQEQLSRIPNTDRMLLQTLSVFNHESIPVPWSLIEYDSAFLMIVPDFQKRKGYVGGAIRNKITPERLFLKSYIQLSQTAYDPQLRSNVLLLDRLAYPEFDLKPESRIGFAHSYGSADEPVRPIIFQTNKIANPIQELVIQTLSSMTGNSIPELFGHNKPLFIADKVAKWHNEEMRKIIDTTGKWLMNSPKLRHFVFYMSTFRERRSEIESARRESF
;
A
#
# COMPACT_ATOMS: atom_id res chain seq x y z
N MET A 1 -3.36 -3.06 -14.68
CA MET A 1 -2.06 -3.62 -14.25
C MET A 1 -2.00 -3.83 -12.73
N THR A 2 -2.24 -2.81 -11.90
CA THR A 2 -2.17 -2.95 -10.42
C THR A 2 -3.10 -4.03 -9.84
N PHE A 3 -4.39 -4.04 -10.24
CA PHE A 3 -5.34 -5.04 -9.76
C PHE A 3 -4.93 -6.47 -10.15
N SER A 4 -4.46 -6.69 -11.38
CA SER A 4 -4.06 -8.03 -11.86
C SER A 4 -2.88 -8.59 -11.07
N GLU A 5 -1.88 -7.78 -10.74
CA GLU A 5 -0.73 -8.24 -9.95
C GLU A 5 -1.11 -8.63 -8.52
N PHE A 6 -1.89 -7.79 -7.83
CA PHE A 6 -2.34 -8.13 -6.48
C PHE A 6 -3.31 -9.31 -6.48
N TYR A 7 -4.18 -9.43 -7.48
CA TYR A 7 -5.09 -10.56 -7.61
C TYR A 7 -4.33 -11.86 -7.84
N LEU A 8 -3.34 -11.86 -8.74
CA LEU A 8 -2.47 -13.00 -8.97
C LEU A 8 -1.72 -13.41 -7.69
N ALA A 9 -1.12 -12.44 -6.99
CA ALA A 9 -0.42 -12.69 -5.73
C ALA A 9 -1.37 -13.26 -4.66
N TYR A 10 -2.58 -12.72 -4.54
CA TYR A 10 -3.61 -13.21 -3.63
C TYR A 10 -4.03 -14.65 -3.96
N ARG A 11 -4.25 -14.95 -5.24
CA ARG A 11 -4.61 -16.29 -5.72
C ARG A 11 -3.51 -17.29 -5.38
N LEU A 12 -2.25 -16.98 -5.71
CA LEU A 12 -1.10 -17.83 -5.38
C LEU A 12 -0.96 -18.04 -3.87
N ALA A 13 -1.15 -16.98 -3.07
CA ALA A 13 -1.13 -17.09 -1.61
C ALA A 13 -2.20 -18.06 -1.08
N ARG A 14 -3.34 -18.20 -1.77
CA ARG A 14 -4.43 -19.09 -1.35
C ARG A 14 -4.24 -20.55 -1.70
N GLU A 15 -3.34 -20.90 -2.61
CA GLU A 15 -3.04 -22.30 -2.97
C GLU A 15 -2.53 -23.10 -1.76
N GLU A 16 -2.91 -24.38 -1.65
CA GLU A 16 -2.51 -25.26 -0.54
C GLU A 16 -0.98 -25.40 -0.47
N ASN A 17 -0.35 -25.64 -1.62
CA ASN A 17 1.10 -25.66 -1.80
C ASN A 17 1.62 -24.34 -2.40
N GLY A 18 1.05 -23.22 -1.95
CA GLY A 18 1.43 -21.88 -2.39
C GLY A 18 2.85 -21.47 -1.98
N PRO A 19 3.33 -20.32 -2.49
CA PRO A 19 4.70 -19.86 -2.25
C PRO A 19 4.92 -19.47 -0.78
N ARG A 20 6.16 -19.63 -0.30
CA ARG A 20 6.59 -19.13 1.02
C ARG A 20 7.10 -17.68 0.98
N ILE A 21 7.45 -17.20 -0.21
CA ILE A 21 7.93 -15.83 -0.45
C ILE A 21 7.21 -15.29 -1.68
N LEU A 22 6.63 -14.10 -1.55
CA LEU A 22 6.04 -13.36 -2.66
C LEU A 22 6.85 -12.08 -2.88
N LEU A 23 7.39 -11.93 -4.10
CA LEU A 23 8.13 -10.75 -4.53
C LEU A 23 7.28 -9.94 -5.50
N LEU A 24 7.13 -8.64 -5.24
CA LEU A 24 6.41 -7.71 -6.11
C LEU A 24 7.32 -6.54 -6.49
N ASP A 25 7.34 -6.14 -7.77
CA ASP A 25 8.16 -5.01 -8.27
C ASP A 25 7.46 -3.66 -8.01
N ARG A 26 7.20 -3.37 -6.74
CA ARG A 26 6.47 -2.18 -6.26
C ARG A 26 6.66 -1.99 -4.76
N SER A 27 6.48 -0.77 -4.27
CA SER A 27 6.41 -0.47 -2.84
C SER A 27 4.99 -0.71 -2.32
N LEU A 28 4.81 -1.72 -1.47
CA LEU A 28 3.54 -2.08 -0.82
C LEU A 28 2.99 -0.94 0.03
N ALA A 29 3.87 -0.28 0.81
CA ALA A 29 3.49 0.82 1.67
C ALA A 29 2.97 2.03 0.86
N THR A 30 3.69 2.39 -0.20
CA THR A 30 3.31 3.49 -1.09
C THR A 30 2.01 3.17 -1.83
N MET A 31 1.86 1.94 -2.30
CA MET A 31 0.63 1.49 -2.95
C MET A 31 -0.58 1.55 -2.02
N LEU A 32 -0.44 1.10 -0.76
CA LEU A 32 -1.51 1.22 0.23
C LEU A 32 -1.89 2.69 0.45
N ALA A 33 -0.91 3.58 0.64
CA ALA A 33 -1.16 5.01 0.85
C ALA A 33 -1.92 5.63 -0.35
N SER A 34 -1.51 5.31 -1.58
CA SER A 34 -2.19 5.76 -2.81
C SER A 34 -3.62 5.24 -2.90
N LEU A 35 -3.83 3.94 -2.69
CA LEU A 35 -5.16 3.33 -2.77
C LEU A 35 -6.11 3.86 -1.70
N ILE A 36 -5.60 4.12 -0.49
CA ILE A 36 -6.33 4.81 0.56
C ILE A 36 -6.68 6.22 0.09
N TYR A 37 -5.77 6.98 -0.51
CA TYR A 37 -6.07 8.31 -1.03
C TYR A 37 -7.15 8.28 -2.13
N ASP A 38 -7.01 7.41 -3.13
CA ASP A 38 -7.93 7.30 -4.28
C ASP A 38 -9.35 6.91 -3.87
N THR A 39 -9.47 6.15 -2.77
CA THR A 39 -10.74 5.74 -2.19
C THR A 39 -11.25 6.70 -1.12
N SER A 40 -10.60 7.83 -0.84
CA SER A 40 -10.92 8.68 0.32
C SER A 40 -12.19 9.53 0.20
N ARG A 41 -12.58 9.92 -1.02
CA ARG A 41 -13.66 10.89 -1.26
C ARG A 41 -15.04 10.22 -1.23
N ARG A 42 -15.61 10.03 -0.03
CA ARG A 42 -16.92 9.38 0.19
C ARG A 42 -18.07 9.87 -0.70
N LYS A 43 -18.14 11.18 -0.97
CA LYS A 43 -19.18 11.77 -1.85
C LYS A 43 -19.17 11.18 -3.26
N LEU A 44 -17.99 10.78 -3.77
CA LEU A 44 -17.86 10.22 -5.11
C LEU A 44 -18.28 8.75 -5.17
N TRP A 45 -18.37 8.05 -4.04
CA TRP A 45 -18.68 6.61 -4.01
C TRP A 45 -20.09 6.34 -4.52
N THR A 46 -21.05 7.20 -4.20
CA THR A 46 -22.44 7.05 -4.63
C THR A 46 -22.69 7.59 -6.03
N THR A 47 -22.02 8.69 -6.41
CA THR A 47 -22.22 9.34 -7.72
C THR A 47 -21.47 8.64 -8.85
N ASN A 48 -20.23 8.20 -8.59
CA ASN A 48 -19.30 7.70 -9.61
C ASN A 48 -18.82 6.26 -9.33
N GLY A 49 -19.10 5.72 -8.14
CA GLY A 49 -18.63 4.39 -7.76
C GLY A 49 -19.48 3.28 -8.36
N THR A 50 -18.88 2.46 -9.23
CA THR A 50 -19.59 1.32 -9.82
C THR A 50 -19.91 0.23 -8.80
N LEU A 51 -19.11 0.12 -7.74
CA LEU A 51 -19.32 -0.89 -6.68
C LEU A 51 -20.48 -0.55 -5.75
N PHE A 52 -20.79 0.74 -5.56
CA PHE A 52 -21.95 1.12 -4.75
C PHE A 52 -23.23 0.61 -5.43
N GLY A 53 -24.06 -0.14 -4.71
CA GLY A 53 -25.28 -0.77 -5.20
C GLY A 53 -25.05 -1.99 -6.10
N LEU A 54 -23.80 -2.45 -6.25
CA LEU A 54 -23.51 -3.73 -6.91
C LEU A 54 -23.99 -4.87 -5.99
N ASP A 55 -24.75 -5.80 -6.56
CA ASP A 55 -25.22 -6.98 -5.83
C ASP A 55 -24.07 -7.96 -5.64
N VAL A 56 -23.86 -8.38 -4.40
CA VAL A 56 -22.91 -9.42 -4.04
C VAL A 56 -23.57 -10.33 -3.03
N ASP A 57 -23.78 -11.59 -3.43
CA ASP A 57 -24.47 -12.63 -2.67
C ASP A 57 -25.91 -12.23 -2.27
N GLY A 58 -26.65 -11.57 -3.17
CA GLY A 58 -28.06 -11.19 -2.99
C GLY A 58 -28.29 -9.91 -2.19
N ILE A 59 -27.21 -9.22 -1.80
CA ILE A 59 -27.28 -7.97 -1.05
C ILE A 59 -26.49 -6.90 -1.82
N PRO A 60 -27.07 -5.72 -2.09
CA PRO A 60 -26.34 -4.60 -2.66
C PRO A 60 -25.32 -4.02 -1.69
N LEU A 61 -24.11 -3.72 -2.17
CA LEU A 61 -23.10 -3.01 -1.39
C LEU A 61 -23.52 -1.56 -1.15
N ASP A 62 -23.33 -1.06 0.07
CA ASP A 62 -23.53 0.36 0.37
C ASP A 62 -22.23 1.08 0.77
N VAL A 63 -22.36 2.35 1.17
CA VAL A 63 -21.24 3.18 1.62
C VAL A 63 -20.57 2.61 2.88
N ASN A 64 -21.34 1.93 3.74
CA ASN A 64 -20.83 1.35 4.97
C ASN A 64 -20.00 0.09 4.68
N ASP A 65 -20.46 -0.77 3.76
CA ASP A 65 -19.68 -1.91 3.27
C ASP A 65 -18.31 -1.46 2.75
N LEU A 66 -18.29 -0.45 1.87
CA LEU A 66 -17.05 0.09 1.29
C LEU A 66 -16.13 0.74 2.33
N ALA A 67 -16.71 1.53 3.26
CA ALA A 67 -15.93 2.20 4.31
C ALA A 67 -15.28 1.20 5.26
N TYR A 68 -16.01 0.16 5.64
CA TYR A 68 -15.54 -0.86 6.56
C TYR A 68 -14.42 -1.70 5.94
N ALA A 69 -14.63 -2.18 4.72
CA ALA A 69 -13.64 -2.98 3.99
C ALA A 69 -12.33 -2.23 3.68
N ARG A 70 -12.41 -0.90 3.47
CA ARG A 70 -11.25 -0.04 3.19
C ARG A 70 -10.19 -0.08 4.30
N HIS A 71 -10.60 -0.30 5.54
CA HIS A 71 -9.71 -0.33 6.71
C HIS A 71 -9.69 -1.70 7.42
N ARG A 72 -10.16 -2.77 6.75
CA ARG A 72 -10.18 -4.14 7.26
C ARG A 72 -8.78 -4.76 7.15
N LEU A 73 -7.92 -4.40 8.09
CA LEU A 73 -6.58 -4.99 8.28
C LEU A 73 -6.51 -5.52 9.71
N ASP A 74 -6.85 -6.78 9.89
CA ASP A 74 -7.13 -7.31 11.21
C ASP A 74 -6.06 -8.27 11.69
N ASN A 75 -5.18 -7.73 12.52
CA ASN A 75 -4.16 -8.49 13.22
C ASN A 75 -4.09 -7.98 14.67
N PRO A 76 -4.74 -8.69 15.62
CA PRO A 76 -4.76 -8.27 17.02
C PRO A 76 -3.36 -8.20 17.65
N LEU A 77 -2.43 -9.07 17.24
CA LEU A 77 -1.06 -9.06 17.76
C LEU A 77 -0.31 -7.79 17.35
N LEU A 78 -0.55 -7.32 16.12
CA LEU A 78 -0.02 -6.06 15.61
C LEU A 78 -0.84 -4.83 16.03
N ASP A 79 -1.90 -4.98 16.83
CA ASP A 79 -2.86 -3.91 17.14
C ASP A 79 -3.28 -3.15 15.86
N LEU A 80 -3.70 -3.93 14.86
CA LEU A 80 -4.18 -3.44 13.57
C LEU A 80 -5.69 -3.72 13.42
N PRO A 81 -6.48 -2.73 12.97
CA PRO A 81 -6.11 -1.33 12.81
C PRO A 81 -5.87 -0.66 14.19
N PRO A 82 -5.03 0.39 14.29
CA PRO A 82 -4.70 0.97 15.59
C PRO A 82 -5.91 1.68 16.20
N ALA A 83 -6.03 1.63 17.53
CA ALA A 83 -7.11 2.28 18.29
C ALA A 83 -6.93 3.80 18.43
N ARG A 84 -6.66 4.50 17.32
CA ARG A 84 -6.41 5.95 17.28
C ARG A 84 -6.87 6.60 15.98
N GLY A 85 -6.94 7.93 15.96
CA GLY A 85 -7.06 8.71 14.72
C GLY A 85 -8.34 8.40 13.96
N ASP A 86 -8.21 8.29 12.64
CA ASP A 86 -9.29 7.92 11.73
C ASP A 86 -9.61 6.41 11.78
N TYR A 87 -8.74 5.61 12.40
CA TYR A 87 -8.85 4.15 12.49
C TYR A 87 -9.68 3.68 13.68
N LEU A 88 -9.76 4.50 14.74
CA LEU A 88 -10.47 4.18 15.98
C LEU A 88 -11.89 3.68 15.72
N ARG A 89 -12.63 4.34 14.82
CA ARG A 89 -13.98 3.92 14.43
C ARG A 89 -14.01 2.47 13.94
N TYR A 90 -13.14 2.12 13.00
CA TYR A 90 -13.12 0.78 12.41
C TYR A 90 -12.59 -0.25 13.38
N ARG A 91 -11.64 0.12 14.25
CA ARG A 91 -11.16 -0.72 15.34
C ARG A 91 -12.29 -1.05 16.32
N CYS A 92 -13.17 -0.10 16.67
CA CYS A 92 -14.37 -0.38 17.48
C CYS A 92 -15.30 -1.37 16.78
N LEU A 93 -15.60 -1.16 15.49
CA LEU A 93 -16.48 -2.05 14.72
C LEU A 93 -15.94 -3.49 14.68
N LEU A 94 -14.63 -3.66 14.51
CA LEU A 94 -13.97 -4.96 14.51
C LEU A 94 -14.04 -5.67 15.86
N GLU A 95 -13.83 -4.92 16.95
CA GLU A 95 -13.88 -5.50 18.28
C GLU A 95 -15.30 -5.96 18.65
N ILE A 96 -16.33 -5.19 18.26
CA ILE A 96 -17.74 -5.57 18.42
C ILE A 96 -18.11 -6.77 17.53
N GLU A 97 -17.60 -6.82 16.30
CA GLU A 97 -17.84 -7.97 15.41
C GLU A 97 -17.29 -9.27 16.04
N LYS A 98 -16.09 -9.22 16.63
CA LYS A 98 -15.40 -10.37 17.23
C LYS A 98 -15.96 -10.80 18.58
N SER A 99 -16.14 -9.82 19.48
CA SER A 99 -16.53 -10.08 20.87
C SER A 99 -18.04 -10.17 21.05
N GLY A 100 -18.82 -9.81 20.03
CA GLY A 100 -20.26 -9.65 20.14
C GLY A 100 -20.65 -8.28 20.70
N PRO A 101 -21.91 -8.12 21.14
CA PRO A 101 -22.40 -6.87 21.69
C PRO A 101 -21.57 -6.40 22.90
N LEU A 102 -21.17 -5.13 22.90
CA LEU A 102 -20.31 -4.55 23.96
C LEU A 102 -20.85 -3.20 24.44
N THR A 103 -20.70 -2.94 25.74
CA THR A 103 -20.86 -1.59 26.31
C THR A 103 -19.58 -0.79 26.13
N LEU A 104 -19.65 0.55 26.28
CA LEU A 104 -18.46 1.42 26.26
C LEU A 104 -17.41 0.98 27.31
N ALA A 105 -17.88 0.64 28.52
CA ALA A 105 -17.01 0.21 29.62
C ALA A 105 -16.29 -1.11 29.33
N ALA A 106 -16.92 -2.03 28.57
CA ALA A 106 -16.28 -3.27 28.15
C ALA A 106 -15.35 -3.07 26.95
N LEU A 107 -15.68 -2.14 26.05
CA LEU A 107 -14.91 -1.87 24.83
C LEU A 107 -13.60 -1.12 25.10
N CYS A 108 -13.61 -0.05 25.90
CA CYS A 108 -12.42 0.78 26.13
C CYS A 108 -11.19 -0.02 26.64
N PRO A 109 -11.33 -0.95 27.62
CA PRO A 109 -10.21 -1.80 28.04
C PRO A 109 -9.65 -2.69 26.93
N LYS A 110 -10.52 -3.25 26.07
CA LYS A 110 -10.10 -4.06 24.90
C LYS A 110 -9.31 -3.26 23.87
N LEU A 111 -9.57 -1.96 23.80
CA LEU A 111 -8.85 -1.01 22.94
C LEU A 111 -7.58 -0.44 23.61
N GLY A 112 -7.31 -0.80 24.87
CA GLY A 112 -6.22 -0.20 25.65
C GLY A 112 -6.41 1.30 25.90
N ILE A 113 -7.67 1.76 25.99
CA ILE A 113 -8.03 3.16 26.21
C ILE A 113 -8.41 3.35 27.67
N LYS A 114 -7.69 4.24 28.36
CA LYS A 114 -7.92 4.56 29.77
C LYS A 114 -8.31 6.03 29.97
N GLU A 115 -7.82 6.90 29.10
CA GLU A 115 -7.95 8.35 29.21
C GLU A 115 -9.39 8.81 28.90
N ASP A 116 -9.97 9.65 29.76
CA ASP A 116 -11.38 10.08 29.69
C ASP A 116 -11.74 10.80 28.38
N ASP A 117 -10.84 11.64 27.88
CA ASP A 117 -10.97 12.34 26.60
C ASP A 117 -11.05 11.37 25.40
N ARG A 118 -10.27 10.29 25.44
CA ARG A 118 -10.29 9.20 24.45
C ARG A 118 -11.53 8.33 24.60
N GLN A 119 -11.98 8.02 25.82
CA GLN A 119 -13.23 7.29 26.05
C GLN A 119 -14.43 8.07 25.48
N LYS A 120 -14.50 9.39 25.72
CA LYS A 120 -15.50 10.30 25.12
C LYS A 120 -15.43 10.30 23.59
N ARG A 121 -14.24 10.12 23.01
CA ARG A 121 -14.08 10.00 21.55
C ARG A 121 -14.58 8.66 21.01
N VAL A 122 -14.33 7.55 21.72
CA VAL A 122 -14.91 6.24 21.40
C VAL A 122 -16.43 6.34 21.38
N GLN A 123 -17.02 6.90 22.45
CA GLN A 123 -18.47 7.09 22.55
C GLN A 123 -19.04 7.87 21.36
N ARG A 124 -18.45 9.02 21.01
CA ARG A 124 -18.85 9.82 19.83
C ARG A 124 -18.82 9.01 18.53
N PHE A 125 -17.83 8.12 18.36
CA PHE A 125 -17.77 7.25 17.18
C PHE A 125 -18.83 6.15 17.18
N LEU A 126 -19.16 5.59 18.34
CA LEU A 126 -20.22 4.60 18.48
C LEU A 126 -21.58 5.22 18.17
N GLU A 127 -21.92 6.35 18.80
CA GLU A 127 -23.16 7.11 18.55
C GLU A 127 -23.31 7.48 17.07
N LYS A 128 -22.21 7.95 16.45
CA LYS A 128 -22.19 8.24 15.00
C LYS A 128 -22.38 6.99 14.16
N SER A 129 -21.84 5.86 14.57
CA SER A 129 -21.99 4.58 13.87
C SER A 129 -23.41 4.01 14.00
N VAL A 130 -24.11 4.28 15.12
CA VAL A 130 -25.55 4.00 15.26
C VAL A 130 -26.35 4.87 14.28
N LYS A 131 -26.10 6.19 14.26
CA LYS A 131 -26.78 7.13 13.34
C LYS A 131 -26.55 6.79 11.85
N GLU A 132 -25.34 6.38 11.49
CA GLU A 132 -25.01 5.94 10.14
C GLU A 132 -25.48 4.51 9.82
N GLY A 133 -26.12 3.84 10.80
CA GLY A 133 -26.75 2.54 10.63
C GLY A 133 -25.79 1.36 10.62
N PHE A 134 -24.53 1.51 11.03
CA PHE A 134 -23.58 0.40 11.22
C PHE A 134 -23.91 -0.44 12.44
N LEU A 135 -24.26 0.23 13.54
CA LEU A 135 -24.51 -0.36 14.85
C LEU A 135 -25.98 -0.22 15.24
N GLU A 136 -26.41 -1.08 16.13
CA GLU A 136 -27.64 -0.97 16.91
C GLU A 136 -27.27 -0.83 18.38
N GLU A 137 -27.97 0.04 19.09
CA GLU A 137 -27.78 0.25 20.52
C GLU A 137 -29.03 -0.22 21.28
N THR A 138 -28.82 -1.06 22.29
CA THR A 138 -29.87 -1.54 23.19
C THR A 138 -29.37 -1.41 24.62
N VAL A 139 -29.98 -0.53 25.41
CA VAL A 139 -29.63 -0.30 26.82
C VAL A 139 -28.12 -0.05 27.00
N GLY A 140 -27.53 0.83 26.17
CA GLY A 140 -26.09 1.16 26.22
C GLY A 140 -25.14 0.07 25.72
N THR A 141 -25.67 -1.03 25.17
CA THR A 141 -24.91 -2.09 24.53
C THR A 141 -24.95 -1.91 23.02
N PHE A 142 -23.78 -1.84 22.39
CA PHE A 142 -23.63 -1.67 20.95
C PHE A 142 -23.41 -3.02 20.27
N SER A 143 -24.19 -3.30 19.23
CA SER A 143 -24.08 -4.51 18.41
C SER A 143 -23.95 -4.15 16.93
N LEU A 144 -23.18 -4.95 16.18
CA LEU A 144 -23.07 -4.78 14.73
C LEU A 144 -24.34 -5.30 14.06
N LYS A 145 -24.95 -4.52 13.17
CA LYS A 145 -26.10 -5.01 12.39
C LYS A 145 -25.71 -6.24 11.59
N ASP A 146 -26.61 -7.22 11.52
CA ASP A 146 -26.32 -8.53 10.94
C ASP A 146 -25.84 -8.48 9.49
N ARG A 147 -26.34 -7.51 8.70
CA ARG A 147 -25.89 -7.33 7.32
C ARG A 147 -24.39 -7.06 7.18
N TYR A 148 -23.77 -6.40 8.17
CA TYR A 148 -22.36 -6.02 8.12
C TYR A 148 -21.42 -7.09 8.68
N ARG A 149 -21.93 -8.06 9.44
CA ARG A 149 -21.16 -9.24 9.87
C ARG A 149 -20.66 -10.06 8.68
N LYS A 150 -21.39 -10.01 7.55
CA LYS A 150 -21.03 -10.70 6.30
C LYS A 150 -20.35 -9.79 5.29
N THR A 151 -20.02 -8.54 5.61
CA THR A 151 -19.38 -7.62 4.66
C THR A 151 -18.04 -8.17 4.18
N TRP A 152 -17.16 -8.64 5.07
CA TRP A 152 -15.83 -9.09 4.65
C TRP A 152 -15.85 -10.35 3.76
N PRO A 153 -16.61 -11.41 4.10
CA PRO A 153 -16.84 -12.53 3.18
C PRO A 153 -17.41 -12.11 1.82
N ARG A 154 -18.36 -11.16 1.79
CA ARG A 154 -18.92 -10.63 0.53
C ARG A 154 -17.89 -9.87 -0.28
N ILE A 155 -17.05 -9.05 0.34
CA ILE A 155 -15.96 -8.35 -0.36
C ILE A 155 -14.94 -9.32 -0.95
N ARG A 156 -14.65 -10.42 -0.24
CA ARG A 156 -13.86 -11.53 -0.78
C ARG A 156 -14.53 -12.15 -2.01
N SER A 157 -15.81 -12.51 -1.91
CA SER A 157 -16.61 -13.04 -3.04
C SER A 157 -16.58 -12.09 -4.25
N LEU A 158 -16.72 -10.78 -4.02
CA LEU A 158 -16.62 -9.75 -5.06
C LEU A 158 -15.26 -9.76 -5.78
N VAL A 159 -14.16 -9.74 -5.01
CA VAL A 159 -12.79 -9.72 -5.56
C VAL A 159 -12.53 -11.00 -6.37
N GLU A 160 -12.93 -12.15 -5.84
CA GLU A 160 -12.76 -13.45 -6.50
C GLU A 160 -13.56 -13.55 -7.79
N THR A 161 -14.84 -13.19 -7.74
CA THR A 161 -15.74 -13.20 -8.90
C THR A 161 -15.23 -12.29 -10.01
N LEU A 162 -14.89 -11.04 -9.68
CA LEU A 162 -14.44 -10.08 -10.68
C LEU A 162 -13.03 -10.41 -11.20
N GLY A 163 -12.13 -10.87 -10.33
CA GLY A 163 -10.78 -11.27 -10.74
C GLY A 163 -10.80 -12.49 -11.66
N HIS A 164 -11.56 -13.53 -11.31
CA HIS A 164 -11.70 -14.75 -12.13
C HIS A 164 -12.27 -14.41 -13.51
N ARG A 165 -13.36 -13.64 -13.54
CA ARG A 165 -13.96 -13.16 -14.80
C ARG A 165 -13.02 -12.32 -15.65
N MET A 166 -12.16 -11.52 -15.02
CA MET A 166 -11.23 -10.62 -15.73
C MET A 166 -10.00 -11.31 -16.29
N PHE A 167 -9.49 -12.34 -15.61
CA PHE A 167 -8.16 -12.86 -15.86
C PHE A 167 -8.11 -14.36 -16.18
N GLU A 168 -9.20 -15.09 -15.95
CA GLU A 168 -9.24 -16.56 -16.08
C GLU A 168 -10.33 -17.04 -17.04
N GLU A 169 -11.48 -16.34 -17.08
CA GLU A 169 -12.56 -16.66 -18.01
C GLU A 169 -12.35 -16.06 -19.41
N GLN A 170 -13.02 -16.66 -20.40
CA GLN A 170 -13.33 -16.02 -21.67
C GLN A 170 -14.79 -15.55 -21.65
N PRO A 171 -15.08 -14.40 -21.01
CA PRO A 171 -16.46 -13.98 -20.84
C PRO A 171 -17.09 -13.59 -22.17
N LYS A 172 -18.38 -13.95 -22.35
CA LYS A 172 -19.19 -13.53 -23.51
C LYS A 172 -19.38 -12.02 -23.58
N GLN A 173 -19.19 -11.33 -22.46
CA GLN A 173 -19.30 -9.88 -22.32
C GLN A 173 -17.96 -9.30 -21.90
N ASN A 174 -17.76 -8.00 -22.10
CA ASN A 174 -16.52 -7.36 -21.69
C ASN A 174 -16.30 -7.52 -20.16
N PRO A 175 -15.14 -8.05 -19.71
CA PRO A 175 -14.85 -8.35 -18.30
C PRO A 175 -14.87 -7.13 -17.38
N LEU A 176 -14.77 -5.91 -17.93
CA LEU A 176 -14.83 -4.66 -17.18
C LEU A 176 -16.27 -4.15 -16.94
N ARG A 177 -17.30 -4.81 -17.47
CA ARG A 177 -18.69 -4.43 -17.24
C ARG A 177 -19.31 -5.26 -16.12
N VAL A 178 -20.09 -4.61 -15.26
CA VAL A 178 -20.81 -5.25 -14.14
C VAL A 178 -22.30 -4.94 -14.26
N MET A 179 -23.13 -5.92 -13.90
CA MET A 179 -24.57 -5.75 -13.87
C MET A 179 -24.96 -5.09 -12.55
N LYS A 180 -25.65 -3.95 -12.62
CA LYS A 180 -26.12 -3.21 -11.45
C LYS A 180 -27.54 -2.75 -11.74
N LYS A 181 -28.50 -3.20 -10.91
CA LYS A 181 -29.94 -2.89 -11.06
C LYS A 181 -30.52 -3.20 -12.45
N GLY A 182 -30.04 -4.26 -13.09
CA GLY A 182 -30.49 -4.66 -14.44
C GLY A 182 -29.76 -3.99 -15.60
N ASP A 183 -28.90 -3.00 -15.32
CA ASP A 183 -28.11 -2.30 -16.34
C ASP A 183 -26.62 -2.65 -16.29
N LEU A 184 -25.98 -2.65 -17.46
CA LEU A 184 -24.55 -2.92 -17.59
C LEU A 184 -23.73 -1.64 -17.44
N HIS A 185 -23.00 -1.53 -16.34
CA HIS A 185 -22.12 -0.41 -16.04
C HIS A 185 -20.64 -0.77 -16.21
N TRP A 186 -19.82 0.19 -16.63
CA TRP A 186 -18.36 0.05 -16.63
C TRP A 186 -17.79 0.21 -15.22
N LEU A 187 -16.82 -0.64 -14.88
CA LEU A 187 -15.98 -0.42 -13.70
C LEU A 187 -15.23 0.91 -13.86
N THR A 188 -15.45 1.82 -12.93
CA THR A 188 -14.77 3.11 -12.91
C THR A 188 -13.39 2.97 -12.29
N THR A 189 -12.52 3.96 -12.52
CA THR A 189 -11.20 4.04 -11.86
C THR A 189 -11.32 3.93 -10.34
N GLN A 190 -12.37 4.54 -9.75
CA GLN A 190 -12.63 4.40 -8.32
C GLN A 190 -13.03 2.97 -7.94
N GLY A 191 -13.87 2.30 -8.75
CA GLY A 191 -14.21 0.89 -8.54
C GLY A 191 -12.97 0.00 -8.58
N LEU A 192 -12.08 0.21 -9.56
CA LEU A 192 -10.81 -0.51 -9.65
C LEU A 192 -9.87 -0.21 -8.47
N ALA A 193 -9.82 1.03 -7.98
CA ALA A 193 -9.04 1.38 -6.80
C ALA A 193 -9.56 0.65 -5.54
N PHE A 194 -10.88 0.56 -5.36
CA PHE A 194 -11.47 -0.23 -4.29
C PHE A 194 -11.16 -1.72 -4.41
N LEU A 195 -11.36 -2.32 -5.58
CA LEU A 195 -11.05 -3.73 -5.81
C LEU A 195 -9.57 -4.03 -5.53
N THR A 196 -8.68 -3.15 -5.98
CA THR A 196 -7.24 -3.26 -5.73
C THR A 196 -6.93 -3.18 -4.23
N LEU A 197 -7.53 -2.23 -3.52
CA LEU A 197 -7.33 -2.09 -2.07
C LEU A 197 -7.85 -3.31 -1.30
N PHE A 198 -9.04 -3.79 -1.63
CA PHE A 198 -9.61 -4.98 -0.99
C PHE A 198 -8.74 -6.20 -1.24
N THR A 199 -8.21 -6.35 -2.46
CA THR A 199 -7.29 -7.43 -2.80
C THR A 199 -5.99 -7.35 -2.04
N LEU A 200 -5.41 -6.15 -1.88
CA LEU A 200 -4.21 -5.96 -1.05
C LEU A 200 -4.48 -6.35 0.41
N ASN A 201 -5.61 -5.93 0.98
CA ASN A 201 -6.00 -6.31 2.34
C ASN A 201 -6.18 -7.84 2.48
N LEU A 202 -6.85 -8.48 1.52
CA LEU A 202 -7.02 -9.93 1.47
C LEU A 202 -5.69 -10.68 1.34
N LEU A 203 -4.78 -10.19 0.48
CA LEU A 203 -3.42 -10.72 0.35
C LEU A 203 -2.66 -10.64 1.67
N VAL A 204 -2.71 -9.50 2.35
CA VAL A 204 -2.07 -9.32 3.66
C VAL A 204 -2.61 -10.32 4.68
N GLU A 205 -3.93 -10.51 4.75
CA GLU A 205 -4.55 -11.50 5.65
C GLU A 205 -4.08 -12.93 5.36
N GLU A 206 -4.05 -13.35 4.09
CA GLU A 206 -3.58 -14.69 3.71
C GLU A 206 -2.08 -14.87 4.01
N CYS A 207 -1.27 -13.82 3.80
CA CYS A 207 0.15 -13.85 4.13
C CYS A 207 0.41 -14.02 5.62
N TRP A 208 -0.34 -13.34 6.49
CA TRP A 208 -0.27 -13.59 7.94
C TRP A 208 -0.71 -15.01 8.29
N LYS A 209 -1.85 -15.46 7.75
CA LYS A 209 -2.42 -16.78 8.05
C LYS A 209 -1.46 -17.92 7.68
N LYS A 210 -0.79 -17.83 6.52
CA LYS A 210 0.08 -18.87 5.98
C LYS A 210 1.57 -18.62 6.20
N ARG A 211 1.93 -17.54 6.91
CA ARG A 211 3.32 -17.11 7.13
C ARG A 211 4.11 -16.97 5.83
N ILE A 212 3.48 -16.36 4.82
CA ILE A 212 4.12 -16.08 3.52
C ILE A 212 4.84 -14.76 3.66
N LEU A 213 6.15 -14.73 3.38
CA LEU A 213 6.97 -13.52 3.39
C LEU A 213 6.62 -12.64 2.17
N LEU A 214 5.90 -11.54 2.40
CA LEU A 214 5.46 -10.61 1.36
C LEU A 214 6.42 -9.43 1.25
N LEU A 215 7.09 -9.30 0.10
CA LEU A 215 8.14 -8.31 -0.16
C LEU A 215 7.79 -7.46 -1.39
N GLY A 216 7.93 -6.15 -1.24
CA GLY A 216 7.95 -5.16 -2.31
C GLY A 216 9.36 -4.66 -2.57
N LEU A 217 9.80 -4.69 -3.83
CA LEU A 217 11.10 -4.16 -4.26
C LEU A 217 10.88 -3.08 -5.30
N THR A 218 11.59 -1.95 -5.18
CA THR A 218 11.49 -0.83 -6.13
C THR A 218 12.87 -0.30 -6.50
N LYS A 219 13.18 -0.28 -7.80
CA LYS A 219 14.45 0.22 -8.35
C LYS A 219 14.54 1.74 -8.30
N ASP A 220 13.58 2.38 -8.94
CA ASP A 220 13.50 3.83 -9.05
C ASP A 220 12.51 4.35 -8.03
N THR A 221 13.04 4.94 -6.97
CA THR A 221 12.22 5.57 -5.94
C THR A 221 12.53 7.05 -5.82
N ALA A 222 11.47 7.86 -5.79
CA ALA A 222 11.53 9.27 -5.45
C ALA A 222 11.33 9.51 -3.94
N ALA A 223 11.30 8.45 -3.13
CA ALA A 223 11.11 8.51 -1.69
C ALA A 223 12.15 9.40 -1.00
N ARG A 224 11.67 10.11 0.03
CA ARG A 224 12.44 11.05 0.87
C ARG A 224 12.10 10.89 2.34
N ASP A 225 11.36 9.85 2.71
CA ASP A 225 10.87 9.65 4.08
C ASP A 225 12.02 9.40 5.06
N LEU A 226 13.11 8.73 4.66
CA LEU A 226 14.25 8.57 5.55
C LEU A 226 14.84 9.93 5.94
N LYS A 227 15.19 10.76 4.96
CA LYS A 227 15.85 12.03 5.24
C LYS A 227 14.93 13.13 5.76
N ASN A 228 13.67 13.17 5.30
CA ASN A 228 12.76 14.24 5.66
C ASN A 228 11.95 13.94 6.92
N HIS A 229 11.70 12.67 7.22
CA HIS A 229 10.79 12.27 8.30
C HIS A 229 11.50 11.43 9.37
N VAL A 230 12.10 10.29 9.02
CA VAL A 230 12.74 9.39 10.00
C VAL A 230 13.88 10.11 10.72
N LEU A 231 14.89 10.61 9.99
CA LEU A 231 16.02 11.29 10.62
C LEU A 231 15.57 12.47 11.50
N PRO A 232 14.72 13.42 11.05
CA PRO A 232 14.29 14.53 11.89
C PRO A 232 13.48 14.11 13.12
N VAL A 233 12.59 13.13 13.01
CA VAL A 233 11.80 12.63 14.15
C VAL A 233 12.70 11.97 15.18
N MET A 234 13.66 11.15 14.73
CA MET A 234 14.57 10.45 15.62
C MET A 234 15.53 11.41 16.34
N VAL A 235 16.02 12.43 15.64
CA VAL A 235 16.88 13.47 16.23
C VAL A 235 16.10 14.38 17.17
N SER A 236 14.92 14.85 16.79
CA SER A 236 14.11 15.77 17.64
C SER A 236 13.62 15.12 18.93
N ASN A 237 13.61 13.79 19.01
CA ASN A 237 13.21 13.01 20.17
C ASN A 237 14.41 12.45 20.96
N ASP A 238 15.64 12.89 20.65
CA ASP A 238 16.89 12.42 21.27
C ASP A 238 17.14 10.90 21.15
N LEU A 239 16.55 10.26 20.14
CA LEU A 239 16.75 8.83 19.87
C LEU A 239 18.01 8.60 19.05
N TRP A 240 18.35 9.54 18.16
CA TRP A 240 19.62 9.58 17.45
C TRP A 240 20.30 10.92 17.66
N LYS A 241 21.64 10.90 17.66
CA LYS A 241 22.46 12.11 17.67
C LYS A 241 22.84 12.47 16.25
N SER A 242 22.69 13.74 15.89
CA SER A 242 23.11 14.26 14.59
C SER A 242 23.65 15.67 14.78
N GLU A 243 24.80 15.94 14.16
CA GLU A 243 25.35 17.29 14.03
C GLU A 243 24.75 18.04 12.83
N LEU A 244 24.06 17.31 11.93
CA LEU A 244 23.42 17.88 10.76
C LEU A 244 22.08 18.53 11.14
N SER A 245 21.92 19.79 10.75
CA SER A 245 20.65 20.50 10.81
C SER A 245 19.68 20.00 9.73
N GLN A 246 18.38 20.22 9.94
CA GLN A 246 17.36 19.88 8.95
C GLN A 246 17.53 20.66 7.63
N GLU A 247 18.08 21.88 7.70
CA GLU A 247 18.44 22.66 6.51
C GLU A 247 19.63 22.07 5.76
N GLN A 248 20.59 21.45 6.45
CA GLN A 248 21.68 20.74 5.78
C GLN A 248 21.17 19.46 5.13
N LEU A 249 20.29 18.70 5.80
CA LEU A 249 19.66 17.51 5.22
C LEU A 249 18.85 17.81 3.95
N SER A 250 18.23 18.99 3.86
CA SER A 250 17.48 19.38 2.66
C SER A 250 18.38 19.73 1.46
N ARG A 251 19.66 20.07 1.69
CA ARG A 251 20.67 20.36 0.65
C ARG A 251 21.39 19.12 0.11
N ILE A 252 21.23 17.97 0.77
CA ILE A 252 21.75 16.66 0.33
C ILE A 252 20.94 16.16 -0.89
N PRO A 253 21.51 15.27 -1.75
CA PRO A 253 20.82 14.60 -2.85
C PRO A 253 19.31 14.37 -2.67
N ASN A 254 18.56 14.58 -3.75
CA ASN A 254 17.12 14.83 -3.65
C ASN A 254 16.31 13.64 -3.11
N THR A 255 16.74 12.40 -3.35
CA THR A 255 16.04 11.17 -2.92
C THR A 255 16.89 10.36 -1.94
N ASP A 256 16.24 9.58 -1.08
CA ASP A 256 16.93 8.69 -0.14
C ASP A 256 17.81 7.67 -0.86
N ARG A 257 17.34 7.17 -2.01
CA ARG A 257 18.12 6.30 -2.89
C ARG A 257 19.43 6.95 -3.33
N MET A 258 19.36 8.18 -3.83
CA MET A 258 20.57 8.90 -4.27
C MET A 258 21.51 9.18 -3.10
N LEU A 259 20.97 9.57 -1.94
CA LEU A 259 21.77 9.77 -0.73
C LEU A 259 22.54 8.50 -0.36
N LEU A 260 21.84 7.38 -0.22
CA LEU A 260 22.46 6.13 0.19
C LEU A 260 23.38 5.54 -0.88
N GLN A 261 23.05 5.72 -2.16
CA GLN A 261 23.94 5.33 -3.27
C GLN A 261 25.26 6.09 -3.18
N THR A 262 25.19 7.42 -3.03
CA THR A 262 26.37 8.29 -2.88
C THR A 262 27.21 7.89 -1.68
N LEU A 263 26.57 7.71 -0.51
CA LEU A 263 27.26 7.26 0.70
C LEU A 263 27.95 5.91 0.51
N SER A 264 27.29 4.95 -0.13
CA SER A 264 27.87 3.63 -0.39
C SER A 264 29.07 3.68 -1.33
N VAL A 265 29.01 4.47 -2.41
CA VAL A 265 30.10 4.57 -3.39
C VAL A 265 31.33 5.27 -2.79
N PHE A 266 31.13 6.41 -2.13
CA PHE A 266 32.24 7.19 -1.57
C PHE A 266 32.84 6.55 -0.31
N ASN A 267 32.13 5.64 0.36
CA ASN A 267 32.60 4.92 1.55
C ASN A 267 32.71 3.42 1.27
N HIS A 268 33.11 3.03 0.06
CA HIS A 268 33.14 1.64 -0.38
C HIS A 268 34.03 0.73 0.47
N GLU A 269 35.09 1.27 1.08
CA GLU A 269 35.97 0.54 1.99
C GLU A 269 35.28 0.20 3.33
N SER A 270 34.41 1.08 3.81
CA SER A 270 33.74 0.96 5.12
C SER A 270 32.36 0.30 5.05
N ILE A 271 31.73 0.30 3.88
CA ILE A 271 30.39 -0.25 3.65
C ILE A 271 30.51 -1.42 2.68
N PRO A 272 30.67 -2.68 3.14
CA PRO A 272 30.70 -3.83 2.24
C PRO A 272 29.32 -4.14 1.67
N VAL A 273 29.27 -4.71 0.46
CA VAL A 273 28.04 -5.19 -0.18
C VAL A 273 27.99 -6.73 -0.06
N PRO A 274 26.83 -7.35 0.27
CA PRO A 274 25.52 -6.72 0.47
C PRO A 274 25.38 -5.97 1.80
N TRP A 275 24.61 -4.89 1.78
CA TRP A 275 24.20 -4.18 3.00
C TRP A 275 22.71 -3.83 2.97
N SER A 276 22.18 -3.59 4.16
CA SER A 276 20.84 -3.07 4.37
C SER A 276 20.85 -1.95 5.41
N LEU A 277 20.05 -0.92 5.19
CA LEU A 277 19.70 0.04 6.22
C LEU A 277 18.82 -0.65 7.28
N ILE A 278 18.87 -0.20 8.53
CA ILE A 278 17.90 -0.62 9.53
C ILE A 278 16.45 -0.48 9.03
N GLU A 279 15.58 -1.37 9.48
CA GLU A 279 14.16 -1.31 9.15
C GLU A 279 13.40 -0.32 10.04
N TYR A 280 12.46 0.39 9.42
CA TYR A 280 11.59 1.35 10.10
C TYR A 280 10.16 1.28 9.55
N ASP A 281 9.20 1.68 10.37
CA ASP A 281 7.78 1.63 10.05
C ASP A 281 7.41 2.48 8.83
N SER A 282 6.61 1.94 7.92
CA SER A 282 6.04 2.72 6.82
C SER A 282 5.16 3.88 7.27
N ALA A 283 4.70 3.91 8.53
CA ALA A 283 4.03 5.08 9.11
C ALA A 283 4.88 6.35 9.04
N PHE A 284 6.21 6.26 8.97
CA PHE A 284 7.10 7.40 8.75
C PHE A 284 6.91 8.10 7.40
N LEU A 285 6.14 7.53 6.46
CA LEU A 285 5.64 8.28 5.30
C LEU A 285 4.81 9.51 5.73
N MET A 286 4.16 9.44 6.90
CA MET A 286 3.25 10.46 7.42
C MET A 286 3.66 11.03 8.78
N ILE A 287 4.44 10.30 9.59
CA ILE A 287 4.97 10.82 10.85
C ILE A 287 6.00 11.90 10.54
N VAL A 288 5.82 13.08 11.13
CA VAL A 288 6.75 14.21 11.06
C VAL A 288 7.08 14.68 12.48
N PRO A 289 8.14 15.48 12.69
CA PRO A 289 8.41 16.09 13.99
C PRO A 289 7.18 16.83 14.53
N ASP A 290 6.99 16.82 15.85
CA ASP A 290 5.90 17.56 16.48
C ASP A 290 5.95 19.05 16.12
N PHE A 291 4.81 19.60 15.71
CA PHE A 291 4.72 21.01 15.30
C PHE A 291 5.02 21.99 16.44
N GLN A 292 4.82 21.56 17.69
CA GLN A 292 5.14 22.33 18.90
C GLN A 292 6.54 21.98 19.46
N LYS A 293 7.30 21.10 18.78
CA LYS A 293 8.64 20.65 19.18
C LYS A 293 8.70 20.04 20.60
N ARG A 294 7.61 19.42 21.06
CA ARG A 294 7.58 18.71 22.33
C ARG A 294 8.31 17.38 22.20
N LYS A 295 9.17 17.06 23.17
CA LYS A 295 9.84 15.76 23.23
C LYS A 295 8.84 14.64 23.50
N GLY A 296 9.00 13.50 22.82
CA GLY A 296 8.10 12.36 22.89
C GLY A 296 6.83 12.51 22.04
N TYR A 297 6.68 13.61 21.31
CA TYR A 297 5.53 13.86 20.45
C TYR A 297 5.90 13.82 18.96
N VAL A 298 4.90 13.49 18.14
CA VAL A 298 4.98 13.53 16.67
C VAL A 298 3.72 14.14 16.06
N GLY A 299 3.86 14.66 14.84
CA GLY A 299 2.77 15.17 14.02
C GLY A 299 2.49 14.31 12.79
N GLY A 300 1.40 14.61 12.08
CA GLY A 300 1.07 14.01 10.79
C GLY A 300 1.27 14.98 9.62
N ALA A 301 1.94 14.56 8.54
CA ALA A 301 2.31 15.42 7.42
C ALA A 301 1.11 16.09 6.71
N ILE A 302 -0.01 15.37 6.56
CA ILE A 302 -1.20 15.87 5.84
C ILE A 302 -2.38 15.91 6.79
N ARG A 303 -2.91 17.12 7.04
CA ARG A 303 -4.04 17.37 7.96
C ARG A 303 -3.81 16.78 9.36
N ASN A 304 -2.55 16.72 9.80
CA ASN A 304 -2.14 16.09 11.04
C ASN A 304 -2.53 14.61 11.16
N LYS A 305 -2.63 13.87 10.05
CA LYS A 305 -2.97 12.44 10.05
C LYS A 305 -1.72 11.58 9.88
N ILE A 306 -1.69 10.46 10.60
CA ILE A 306 -0.65 9.42 10.49
C ILE A 306 -1.31 8.13 10.01
N THR A 307 -0.69 7.42 9.06
CA THR A 307 -1.12 6.10 8.57
C THR A 307 -1.04 5.02 9.67
N PRO A 308 -1.61 3.81 9.49
CA PRO A 308 -1.48 2.75 10.48
C PRO A 308 0.00 2.36 10.61
N GLU A 309 0.50 2.32 11.83
CA GLU A 309 1.80 1.74 12.14
C GLU A 309 1.74 0.21 12.22
N ARG A 310 2.90 -0.46 12.21
CA ARG A 310 3.08 -1.91 12.38
C ARG A 310 2.58 -2.78 11.24
N LEU A 311 2.23 -2.19 10.10
CA LEU A 311 1.77 -2.95 8.93
C LEU A 311 2.93 -3.33 8.01
N PHE A 312 3.62 -2.34 7.45
CA PHE A 312 4.79 -2.55 6.58
C PHE A 312 6.04 -1.92 7.19
N LEU A 313 7.16 -2.61 7.04
CA LEU A 313 8.50 -2.11 7.39
C LEU A 313 9.27 -1.80 6.11
N LYS A 314 10.01 -0.68 6.12
CA LYS A 314 10.81 -0.19 5.00
C LYS A 314 12.29 -0.29 5.33
N SER A 315 13.10 -0.55 4.31
CA SER A 315 14.56 -0.49 4.35
C SER A 315 15.11 -0.18 2.95
N TYR A 316 16.38 0.18 2.88
CA TYR A 316 17.13 0.32 1.64
C TYR A 316 18.25 -0.70 1.62
N ILE A 317 18.47 -1.32 0.47
CA ILE A 317 19.42 -2.42 0.32
C ILE A 317 20.30 -2.21 -0.92
N GLN A 318 21.51 -2.77 -0.88
CA GLN A 318 22.37 -2.91 -2.06
C GLN A 318 22.94 -4.31 -2.06
N LEU A 319 22.86 -5.02 -3.18
CA LEU A 319 23.04 -6.47 -3.22
C LEU A 319 24.31 -6.94 -3.93
N SER A 320 24.90 -6.13 -4.81
CA SER A 320 26.06 -6.57 -5.59
C SER A 320 27.08 -5.47 -5.83
N GLN A 321 28.34 -5.87 -5.91
CA GLN A 321 29.47 -5.05 -6.34
C GLN A 321 30.37 -5.90 -7.23
N THR A 322 31.23 -5.28 -8.03
CA THR A 322 32.22 -6.04 -8.80
C THR A 322 33.43 -6.39 -7.95
N ALA A 323 34.11 -7.48 -8.33
CA ALA A 323 35.32 -7.92 -7.64
C ALA A 323 36.55 -7.07 -8.01
N TYR A 324 36.60 -6.50 -9.21
CA TYR A 324 37.76 -5.74 -9.70
C TYR A 324 37.71 -4.26 -9.32
N ASP A 325 36.51 -3.69 -9.18
CA ASP A 325 36.30 -2.32 -8.72
C ASP A 325 35.16 -2.28 -7.69
N PRO A 326 35.49 -2.20 -6.38
CA PRO A 326 34.50 -2.08 -5.32
C PRO A 326 33.65 -0.81 -5.40
N GLN A 327 34.03 0.21 -6.17
CA GLN A 327 33.19 1.39 -6.41
C GLN A 327 32.07 1.11 -7.42
N LEU A 328 32.26 0.12 -8.31
CA LEU A 328 31.23 -0.33 -9.23
C LEU A 328 30.22 -1.23 -8.49
N ARG A 329 29.18 -0.60 -7.97
CA ARG A 329 28.13 -1.21 -7.15
C ARG A 329 26.77 -1.13 -7.82
N SER A 330 25.89 -2.06 -7.49
CA SER A 330 24.52 -2.08 -8.00
C SER A 330 23.74 -0.84 -7.55
N ASN A 331 22.56 -0.62 -8.11
CA ASN A 331 21.67 0.41 -7.56
C ASN A 331 21.20 0.03 -6.16
N VAL A 332 21.04 1.03 -5.29
CA VAL A 332 20.28 0.92 -4.05
C VAL A 332 18.80 0.71 -4.41
N LEU A 333 18.19 -0.30 -3.79
CA LEU A 333 16.79 -0.65 -3.94
C LEU A 333 16.02 -0.24 -2.70
N LEU A 334 14.79 0.24 -2.87
CA LEU A 334 13.83 0.34 -1.77
C LEU A 334 13.17 -1.01 -1.58
N LEU A 335 13.21 -1.50 -0.35
CA LEU A 335 12.53 -2.69 0.12
C LEU A 335 11.41 -2.26 1.08
N ASP A 336 10.21 -2.82 0.90
CA ASP A 336 9.24 -2.87 1.97
C ASP A 336 8.68 -4.29 2.14
N ARG A 337 8.32 -4.63 3.37
CA ARG A 337 7.80 -5.96 3.70
C ARG A 337 6.69 -5.90 4.71
N LEU A 338 5.82 -6.90 4.67
CA LEU A 338 4.81 -7.10 5.71
C LEU A 338 5.50 -7.37 7.06
N ALA A 339 4.93 -6.82 8.15
CA ALA A 339 5.38 -7.10 9.50
C ALA A 339 4.79 -8.42 10.03
N TYR A 340 5.59 -9.17 10.78
CA TYR A 340 5.22 -10.42 11.43
C TYR A 340 5.39 -10.28 12.95
N PRO A 341 4.29 -10.37 13.73
CA PRO A 341 4.31 -10.06 15.16
C PRO A 341 5.27 -10.94 15.97
N GLU A 342 5.52 -12.18 15.53
CA GLU A 342 6.41 -13.11 16.22
C GLU A 342 7.89 -12.69 16.17
N PHE A 343 8.26 -11.88 15.17
CA PHE A 343 9.65 -11.48 14.91
C PHE A 343 9.89 -9.99 15.11
N ASP A 344 8.95 -9.16 14.65
CA ASP A 344 9.15 -7.71 14.53
C ASP A 344 8.70 -6.93 15.76
N LEU A 345 7.80 -7.52 16.55
CA LEU A 345 7.14 -6.86 17.67
C LEU A 345 7.86 -7.10 19.01
N LYS A 346 9.16 -6.84 19.05
CA LYS A 346 9.97 -7.00 20.26
C LYS A 346 10.03 -5.70 21.07
N PRO A 347 10.32 -5.74 22.39
CA PRO A 347 10.48 -4.53 23.19
C PRO A 347 11.54 -3.57 22.63
N GLU A 348 12.64 -4.09 22.08
CA GLU A 348 13.78 -3.31 21.58
C GLU A 348 13.47 -2.60 20.25
N SER A 349 12.49 -3.09 19.49
CA SER A 349 12.08 -2.50 18.21
C SER A 349 10.85 -1.60 18.32
N ARG A 350 10.25 -1.45 19.51
CA ARG A 350 9.06 -0.62 19.73
C ARG A 350 9.45 0.74 20.29
N ILE A 351 9.04 1.80 19.61
CA ILE A 351 9.10 3.17 20.14
C ILE A 351 7.70 3.68 20.41
N GLY A 352 7.52 4.42 21.50
CA GLY A 352 6.27 5.12 21.79
C GLY A 352 6.40 6.61 21.58
N PHE A 353 5.47 7.19 20.81
CA PHE A 353 5.26 8.62 20.71
C PHE A 353 3.83 8.97 21.11
N ALA A 354 3.61 10.22 21.49
CA ALA A 354 2.29 10.82 21.62
C ALA A 354 1.96 11.64 20.36
N HIS A 355 0.71 11.63 19.94
CA HIS A 355 0.21 12.41 18.82
C HIS A 355 -1.04 13.17 19.24
N SER A 356 -0.93 14.49 19.35
CA SER A 356 -2.09 15.34 19.62
C SER A 356 -2.96 15.43 18.36
N TYR A 357 -4.10 14.75 18.36
CA TYR A 357 -5.02 14.69 17.23
C TYR A 357 -6.47 14.95 17.65
N GLY A 358 -7.02 16.05 17.14
CA GLY A 358 -8.30 16.57 17.61
C GLY A 358 -8.16 17.10 19.03
N SER A 359 -8.90 16.52 19.97
CA SER A 359 -8.96 16.95 21.38
C SER A 359 -8.32 15.94 22.33
N ALA A 360 -7.48 15.04 21.84
CA ALA A 360 -6.88 13.97 22.63
C ALA A 360 -5.45 13.68 22.20
N ASP A 361 -4.64 13.23 23.16
CA ASP A 361 -3.30 12.70 22.90
C ASP A 361 -3.39 11.20 22.69
N GLU A 362 -3.03 10.74 21.49
CA GLU A 362 -3.13 9.33 21.11
C GLU A 362 -1.75 8.69 21.03
N PRO A 363 -1.58 7.44 21.49
CA PRO A 363 -0.30 6.74 21.41
C PRO A 363 -0.03 6.32 19.95
N VAL A 364 1.18 6.58 19.46
CA VAL A 364 1.69 6.11 18.17
C VAL A 364 2.88 5.21 18.46
N ARG A 365 2.79 3.92 18.10
CA ARG A 365 3.83 2.94 18.47
C ARG A 365 4.43 2.22 17.27
N PRO A 366 5.25 2.92 16.46
CA PRO A 366 5.88 2.34 15.27
C PRO A 366 6.96 1.32 15.63
N ILE A 367 7.25 0.43 14.68
CA ILE A 367 8.40 -0.47 14.77
C ILE A 367 9.62 0.21 14.13
N ILE A 368 10.76 0.20 14.81
CA ILE A 368 12.03 0.68 14.28
C ILE A 368 13.20 -0.03 14.97
N PHE A 369 14.10 -0.55 14.15
CA PHE A 369 15.33 -1.17 14.61
C PHE A 369 16.38 -0.07 14.78
N GLN A 370 16.36 0.63 15.93
CA GLN A 370 17.13 1.85 16.19
C GLN A 370 18.63 1.77 15.88
N THR A 371 19.22 0.58 15.95
CA THR A 371 20.66 0.37 15.70
C THR A 371 20.88 -0.97 15.01
N ASN A 372 22.05 -1.14 14.40
CA ASN A 372 22.51 -2.42 13.83
C ASN A 372 22.79 -3.51 14.87
N LYS A 373 22.67 -3.20 16.18
CA LYS A 373 22.86 -4.17 17.26
C LYS A 373 21.57 -4.91 17.62
N ILE A 374 20.43 -4.47 17.11
CA ILE A 374 19.13 -5.12 17.35
C ILE A 374 18.94 -6.20 16.30
N ALA A 375 18.84 -7.46 16.75
CA ALA A 375 18.68 -8.60 15.86
C ALA A 375 17.37 -8.54 15.06
N ASN A 376 17.49 -8.64 13.74
CA ASN A 376 16.38 -8.64 12.80
C ASN A 376 16.44 -9.86 11.87
N PRO A 377 15.99 -11.04 12.35
CA PRO A 377 16.14 -12.29 11.60
C PRO A 377 15.38 -12.30 10.27
N ILE A 378 14.28 -11.54 10.16
CA ILE A 378 13.53 -11.45 8.90
C ILE A 378 14.31 -10.63 7.87
N GLN A 379 14.89 -9.50 8.27
CA GLN A 379 15.75 -8.72 7.37
C GLN A 379 16.98 -9.53 6.93
N GLU A 380 17.62 -10.26 7.83
CA GLU A 380 18.73 -11.16 7.50
C GLU A 380 18.30 -12.22 6.47
N LEU A 381 17.17 -12.90 6.70
CA LEU A 381 16.60 -13.86 5.75
C LEU A 381 16.32 -13.22 4.38
N VAL A 382 15.75 -12.02 4.37
CA VAL A 382 15.47 -11.27 3.13
C VAL A 382 16.75 -10.98 2.37
N ILE A 383 17.79 -10.47 3.05
CA ILE A 383 19.07 -10.15 2.40
C ILE A 383 19.72 -11.42 1.83
N GLN A 384 19.80 -12.50 2.61
CA GLN A 384 20.36 -13.77 2.13
C GLN A 384 19.60 -14.30 0.92
N THR A 385 18.26 -14.26 0.98
CA THR A 385 17.39 -14.71 -0.12
C THR A 385 17.61 -13.87 -1.37
N LEU A 386 17.56 -12.55 -1.26
CA LEU A 386 17.69 -11.64 -2.41
C LEU A 386 19.08 -11.69 -3.02
N SER A 387 20.14 -11.78 -2.21
CA SER A 387 21.51 -11.96 -2.67
C SER A 387 21.70 -13.27 -3.43
N SER A 388 21.07 -14.36 -3.01
CA SER A 388 21.12 -15.64 -3.75
C SER A 388 20.42 -15.61 -5.10
N MET A 389 19.53 -14.63 -5.31
CA MET A 389 18.73 -14.46 -6.52
C MET A 389 19.29 -13.40 -7.48
N THR A 390 20.43 -12.77 -7.16
CA THR A 390 21.11 -11.87 -8.10
C THR A 390 21.93 -12.66 -9.13
N GLY A 391 22.34 -11.99 -10.20
CA GLY A 391 23.23 -12.58 -11.20
C GLY A 391 24.12 -11.52 -11.82
N ASN A 392 25.42 -11.82 -11.91
CA ASN A 392 26.42 -10.92 -12.51
C ASN A 392 26.65 -11.18 -14.00
N SER A 393 26.00 -12.20 -14.56
CA SER A 393 26.20 -12.62 -15.96
C SER A 393 25.43 -11.77 -16.97
N ILE A 394 24.45 -10.98 -16.53
CA ILE A 394 23.62 -10.12 -17.37
C ILE A 394 23.82 -8.68 -16.87
N PRO A 395 24.43 -7.77 -17.65
CA PRO A 395 24.67 -6.40 -17.21
C PRO A 395 23.40 -5.67 -16.76
N GLU A 396 22.27 -5.88 -17.44
CA GLU A 396 20.98 -5.27 -17.06
C GLU A 396 20.40 -5.80 -15.73
N LEU A 397 20.95 -6.91 -15.22
CA LEU A 397 20.55 -7.55 -13.97
C LEU A 397 21.46 -7.17 -12.80
N PHE A 398 22.51 -6.38 -13.00
CA PHE A 398 23.53 -6.14 -11.98
C PHE A 398 22.95 -5.64 -10.64
N GLY A 399 22.97 -6.53 -9.64
CA GLY A 399 22.38 -6.37 -8.31
C GLY A 399 20.86 -6.15 -8.26
N HIS A 400 20.15 -6.61 -9.30
CA HIS A 400 18.71 -6.80 -9.29
C HIS A 400 18.34 -8.28 -9.18
N ASN A 401 17.11 -8.55 -8.75
CA ASN A 401 16.60 -9.91 -8.52
C ASN A 401 16.21 -10.57 -9.85
N LYS A 402 16.81 -11.72 -10.16
CA LYS A 402 16.62 -12.43 -11.44
C LYS A 402 15.15 -12.82 -11.71
N PRO A 403 14.41 -13.40 -10.75
CA PRO A 403 12.97 -13.64 -10.92
C PRO A 403 12.18 -12.40 -11.33
N LEU A 404 12.35 -11.26 -10.65
CA LEU A 404 11.64 -10.02 -10.99
C LEU A 404 12.05 -9.48 -12.37
N PHE A 405 13.33 -9.57 -12.71
CA PHE A 405 13.80 -9.20 -14.05
C PHE A 405 13.13 -10.02 -15.16
N ILE A 406 13.04 -11.33 -15.00
CA ILE A 406 12.41 -12.23 -15.98
C ILE A 406 10.92 -11.89 -16.09
N ALA A 407 10.23 -11.71 -14.95
CA ALA A 407 8.82 -11.35 -14.94
C ALA A 407 8.55 -10.00 -15.65
N ASP A 408 9.38 -8.98 -15.38
CA ASP A 408 9.31 -7.67 -16.04
C ASP A 408 9.53 -7.78 -17.56
N LYS A 409 10.50 -8.60 -18.01
CA LYS A 409 10.76 -8.82 -19.44
C LYS A 409 9.58 -9.49 -20.14
N VAL A 410 8.98 -10.52 -19.53
CA VAL A 410 7.79 -11.19 -20.08
C VAL A 410 6.59 -10.24 -20.13
N ALA A 411 6.36 -9.46 -19.08
CA ALA A 411 5.28 -8.47 -19.04
C ALA A 411 5.46 -7.39 -20.11
N LYS A 412 6.69 -6.88 -20.29
CA LYS A 412 7.02 -5.91 -21.34
C LYS A 412 6.79 -6.47 -22.74
N TRP A 413 7.20 -7.71 -22.98
CA TRP A 413 6.96 -8.37 -24.26
C TRP A 413 5.46 -8.46 -24.60
N HIS A 414 4.63 -8.95 -23.67
CA HIS A 414 3.17 -9.00 -23.89
C HIS A 414 2.56 -7.60 -24.08
N ASN A 415 3.02 -6.60 -23.34
CA ASN A 415 2.56 -5.23 -23.51
C ASN A 415 2.93 -4.67 -24.90
N GLU A 416 4.12 -4.95 -25.40
CA GLU A 416 4.55 -4.57 -26.74
C GLU A 416 3.71 -5.23 -27.83
N GLU A 417 3.41 -6.53 -27.71
CA GLU A 417 2.53 -7.24 -28.64
C GLU A 417 1.11 -6.64 -28.63
N MET A 418 0.54 -6.38 -27.45
CA MET A 418 -0.77 -5.73 -27.34
C MET A 418 -0.76 -4.30 -27.90
N ARG A 419 0.32 -3.54 -27.69
CA ARG A 419 0.47 -2.20 -28.25
C ARG A 419 0.46 -2.23 -29.77
N LYS A 420 1.15 -3.19 -30.40
CA LYS A 420 1.12 -3.37 -31.85
C LYS A 420 -0.31 -3.63 -32.37
N ILE A 421 -1.10 -4.46 -31.68
CA ILE A 421 -2.51 -4.73 -32.05
C ILE A 421 -3.35 -3.45 -31.95
N ILE A 422 -3.21 -2.70 -30.85
CA ILE A 422 -3.93 -1.45 -30.62
C ILE A 422 -3.55 -0.42 -31.68
N ASP A 423 -2.26 -0.20 -31.91
CA ASP A 423 -1.75 0.76 -32.89
C ASP A 423 -2.20 0.40 -34.32
N THR A 424 -2.20 -0.89 -34.67
CA THR A 424 -2.68 -1.38 -35.97
C THR A 424 -4.19 -1.18 -36.12
N THR A 425 -4.95 -1.44 -35.06
CA THR A 425 -6.41 -1.20 -35.04
C THR A 425 -6.72 0.29 -35.13
N GLY A 426 -5.94 1.13 -34.44
CA GLY A 426 -5.99 2.59 -34.56
C GLY A 426 -5.78 3.02 -36.00
N LYS A 427 -4.69 2.60 -36.64
CA LYS A 427 -4.41 2.86 -38.06
C LYS A 427 -5.55 2.40 -38.97
N TRP A 428 -6.11 1.21 -38.73
CA TRP A 428 -7.25 0.70 -39.50
C TRP A 428 -8.50 1.57 -39.34
N LEU A 429 -8.84 1.98 -38.11
CA LEU A 429 -9.97 2.87 -37.83
C LEU A 429 -9.78 4.24 -38.50
N MET A 430 -8.58 4.82 -38.41
CA MET A 430 -8.23 6.09 -39.05
C MET A 430 -8.35 6.04 -40.58
N ASN A 431 -7.99 4.89 -41.17
CA ASN A 431 -8.04 4.67 -42.62
C ASN A 431 -9.38 4.12 -43.13
N SER A 432 -10.32 3.81 -42.24
CA SER A 432 -11.64 3.31 -42.63
C SER A 432 -12.47 4.42 -43.28
N PRO A 433 -12.85 4.32 -44.57
CA PRO A 433 -13.60 5.37 -45.26
C PRO A 433 -14.91 5.73 -44.58
N LYS A 434 -15.53 4.76 -43.89
CA LYS A 434 -16.79 4.92 -43.16
C LYS A 434 -16.66 5.72 -41.87
N LEU A 435 -15.47 5.76 -41.26
CA LEU A 435 -15.22 6.43 -39.97
C LEU A 435 -14.46 7.75 -40.13
N ARG A 436 -14.04 8.08 -41.36
CA ARG A 436 -13.20 9.24 -41.68
C ARG A 436 -13.77 10.57 -41.17
N HIS A 437 -15.08 10.78 -41.31
CA HIS A 437 -15.74 11.98 -40.78
C HIS A 437 -15.74 12.03 -39.25
N PHE A 438 -16.04 10.92 -38.57
CA PHE A 438 -16.05 10.86 -37.11
C PHE A 438 -14.65 11.08 -36.52
N VAL A 439 -13.65 10.40 -37.09
CA VAL A 439 -12.23 10.54 -36.77
C VAL A 439 -11.74 11.97 -36.98
N PHE A 440 -12.15 12.61 -38.09
CA PHE A 440 -11.79 13.99 -38.38
C PHE A 440 -12.25 14.93 -37.27
N TYR A 441 -13.46 14.78 -36.72
CA TYR A 441 -13.96 15.67 -35.67
C TYR A 441 -13.47 15.33 -34.25
N MET A 442 -13.08 14.07 -33.99
CA MET A 442 -12.59 13.62 -32.67
C MET A 442 -11.08 13.82 -32.48
N SER A 443 -10.31 13.90 -33.57
CA SER A 443 -8.88 14.21 -33.51
C SER A 443 -8.64 15.70 -33.27
N THR A 444 -7.67 16.01 -32.42
CA THR A 444 -7.28 17.40 -32.16
C THR A 444 -6.56 17.97 -33.38
N PHE A 445 -6.57 19.31 -33.52
CA PHE A 445 -5.82 20.00 -34.58
C PHE A 445 -4.33 19.61 -34.59
N ARG A 446 -3.74 19.36 -33.42
CA ARG A 446 -2.33 19.02 -33.25
C ARG A 446 -2.01 17.61 -33.75
N GLU A 447 -2.87 16.64 -33.47
CA GLU A 447 -2.74 15.26 -33.96
C GLU A 447 -2.87 15.20 -35.48
N ARG A 448 -3.89 15.85 -36.05
CA ARG A 448 -4.07 15.91 -37.52
C ARG A 448 -2.86 16.50 -38.24
N ARG A 449 -2.29 17.56 -37.67
CA ARG A 449 -1.11 18.22 -38.24
C ARG A 449 0.13 17.31 -38.16
N SER A 450 0.33 16.64 -37.02
CA SER A 450 1.43 15.69 -36.85
C SER A 450 1.34 14.51 -37.83
N GLU A 451 0.14 14.02 -38.12
CA GLU A 451 -0.08 12.94 -39.11
C GLU A 451 0.26 13.40 -40.54
N ILE A 452 -0.20 14.58 -40.94
CA ILE A 452 0.12 15.13 -42.27
C ILE A 452 1.63 15.38 -42.41
N GLU A 453 2.27 15.90 -41.36
CA GLU A 453 3.72 16.11 -41.34
C GLU A 453 4.50 14.78 -41.36
N SER A 454 4.04 13.75 -40.64
CA SER A 454 4.65 12.41 -40.67
C SER A 454 4.50 11.72 -42.01
N ALA A 455 3.30 11.76 -42.61
CA ALA A 455 3.05 11.19 -43.94
C ALA A 455 3.90 11.87 -45.01
N ARG A 456 4.12 13.20 -44.90
CA ARG A 456 5.05 13.91 -45.79
C ARG A 456 6.49 13.45 -45.61
N ARG A 457 6.94 13.13 -44.39
CA ARG A 457 8.30 12.63 -44.13
C ARG A 457 8.55 11.20 -44.59
N GLU A 458 7.50 10.39 -44.70
CA GLU A 458 7.59 9.00 -45.20
C GLU A 458 7.40 8.91 -46.73
N SER A 459 6.91 9.97 -47.37
CA SER A 459 6.66 10.03 -48.82
C SER A 459 7.80 10.65 -49.63
N PHE A 460 8.87 11.07 -48.96
CA PHE A 460 10.16 11.50 -49.51
C PHE A 460 11.25 10.64 -48.85
#